data_AF-A0A1Q4A0C3-F1
#
_entry.id   AF-A0A1Q4A0C3-F1
#
_cell.length_a   1.000
_cell.length_b   1.000
_cell.length_c   1.000
_cell.angle_alpha   90.00
_cell.angle_beta   90.00
_cell.angle_gamma   90.00
#
_symmetry.space_group_name_H-M   'P 1'
#
loop_
_entity.id
_entity.type
_entity.pdbx_description
1 polymer ?
#
loop_
_entity_poly.entity_id
_entity_poly.type
_entity_poly.pdbx_seq_one_letter_code
_entity_poly.pdbx_strand_id
1 'polypeptide(L)'
;MSARIPRALPTAPLALAMVALVASLCGCSSSPTDSGSPTPELALSAPPLQGVGPTGFPGAAFPIPAGARSVVVEFACDGGGDFAVELGDPMMLGQAPLEGGCDGTSPLAWPVSERTGGTLNVHVPDGVAWTATPAFSSDEFAADAALTADCAALSPLISALYNAEAGYQQSQLSLDEWSARMATVTGGLDAFATSSESALDAPGAALRALVADPALVPGTFITSRTDPLIEIRRACNTNQSPLVLMGEFGG
;
A
#
# COMPACT_ATOMS: atom_id res chain seq x y z
N MET A 1 -69.30 9.94 -0.95
CA MET A 1 -69.74 8.62 -0.45
C MET A 1 -68.49 7.84 -0.06
N SER A 2 -68.01 8.01 1.18
CA SER A 2 -68.30 7.14 2.35
C SER A 2 -67.85 5.69 2.19
N ALA A 3 -66.70 5.36 2.80
CA ALA A 3 -66.47 4.23 3.71
C ALA A 3 -64.96 4.18 4.07
N ARG A 4 -64.53 4.64 5.26
CA ARG A 4 -64.37 3.89 6.54
C ARG A 4 -63.24 2.81 6.52
N ILE A 5 -62.08 3.21 7.08
CA ILE A 5 -61.21 2.58 8.13
C ILE A 5 -61.87 1.34 8.80
N PRO A 6 -61.19 0.27 9.33
CA PRO A 6 -59.92 0.32 10.08
C PRO A 6 -59.07 -0.99 10.27
N ARG A 7 -58.08 -0.88 11.18
CA ARG A 7 -57.37 -1.89 12.03
C ARG A 7 -55.93 -2.22 11.60
N ALA A 8 -54.87 -1.85 12.32
CA ALA A 8 -54.50 -1.94 13.75
C ALA A 8 -53.83 -3.27 14.17
N LEU A 9 -52.56 -3.10 14.58
CA LEU A 9 -51.87 -3.69 15.76
C LEU A 9 -51.37 -5.16 15.65
N PRO A 10 -50.52 -5.65 16.59
CA PRO A 10 -49.18 -5.21 17.04
C PRO A 10 -48.25 -6.44 17.29
N THR A 11 -47.22 -6.29 18.16
CA THR A 11 -46.51 -7.33 18.97
C THR A 11 -45.52 -8.25 18.24
N ALA A 12 -44.37 -8.65 18.79
CA ALA A 12 -43.71 -8.49 20.09
C ALA A 12 -42.28 -9.10 20.00
N PRO A 13 -41.40 -8.83 20.97
CA PRO A 13 -40.01 -9.33 21.00
C PRO A 13 -39.94 -10.78 21.52
N LEU A 14 -38.89 -11.51 21.16
CA LEU A 14 -38.55 -12.78 21.81
C LEU A 14 -37.23 -12.63 22.57
N ALA A 15 -37.35 -12.42 23.88
CA ALA A 15 -36.31 -12.77 24.83
C ALA A 15 -36.51 -14.24 25.22
N LEU A 16 -35.45 -15.05 25.19
CA LEU A 16 -35.39 -16.31 25.92
C LEU A 16 -34.26 -16.22 26.93
N ALA A 17 -34.62 -16.49 28.18
CA ALA A 17 -33.76 -16.48 29.35
C ALA A 17 -33.57 -17.92 29.88
N MET A 18 -32.62 -18.06 30.82
CA MET A 18 -32.50 -19.10 31.86
C MET A 18 -31.92 -20.45 31.40
N VAL A 19 -31.04 -21.18 32.12
CA VAL A 19 -30.81 -21.47 33.57
C VAL A 19 -29.32 -21.94 33.71
N ALA A 20 -28.44 -21.34 34.51
CA ALA A 20 -28.06 -21.58 35.93
C ALA A 20 -27.53 -22.99 36.36
N LEU A 21 -26.46 -22.93 37.20
CA LEU A 21 -26.07 -23.86 38.30
C LEU A 21 -25.27 -25.14 37.90
N VAL A 22 -24.20 -25.66 38.56
CA VAL A 22 -23.72 -25.71 39.97
C VAL A 22 -22.21 -26.11 40.04
N ALA A 23 -21.49 -25.48 40.99
CA ALA A 23 -20.39 -25.90 41.90
C ALA A 23 -19.17 -26.78 41.51
N SER A 24 -18.02 -26.24 41.96
CA SER A 24 -16.96 -26.84 42.80
C SER A 24 -16.25 -28.11 42.36
N LEU A 25 -14.91 -28.04 42.29
CA LEU A 25 -14.01 -28.80 43.17
C LEU A 25 -12.52 -28.44 42.96
N CYS A 26 -11.83 -28.31 44.10
CA CYS A 26 -10.45 -28.65 44.41
C CYS A 26 -9.29 -28.26 43.49
N GLY A 27 -8.32 -27.60 44.11
CA GLY A 27 -7.07 -27.20 43.48
C GLY A 27 -6.10 -28.34 43.20
N CYS A 28 -5.23 -28.07 42.24
CA CYS A 28 -3.86 -28.58 42.17
C CYS A 28 -2.95 -27.40 41.90
N SER A 29 -2.03 -27.12 42.85
CA SER A 29 -0.82 -26.38 42.55
C SER A 29 -0.10 -27.06 41.39
N SER A 30 -0.09 -26.41 40.23
CA SER A 30 0.82 -26.71 39.15
C SER A 30 1.58 -25.42 38.86
N SER A 31 2.90 -25.51 39.02
CA SER A 31 3.88 -24.48 38.71
C SER A 31 3.59 -23.88 37.32
N PRO A 32 3.85 -22.59 37.08
CA PRO A 32 3.80 -22.06 35.72
C PRO A 32 4.85 -22.81 34.90
N THR A 33 4.38 -23.74 34.08
CA THR A 33 5.10 -24.27 32.94
C THR A 33 5.47 -23.09 32.08
N ASP A 34 6.76 -22.94 31.79
CA ASP A 34 7.30 -22.10 30.73
C ASP A 34 6.37 -22.18 29.53
N SER A 35 5.54 -21.15 29.35
CA SER A 35 4.97 -20.84 28.06
C SER A 35 6.13 -20.30 27.27
N GLY A 36 6.87 -21.22 26.65
CA GLY A 36 7.82 -20.88 25.61
C GLY A 36 7.10 -19.94 24.66
N SER A 37 7.48 -18.67 24.74
CA SER A 37 7.21 -17.71 23.68
C SER A 37 7.58 -18.40 22.37
N PRO A 38 6.74 -18.34 21.32
CA PRO A 38 7.13 -18.87 20.02
C PRO A 38 8.50 -18.29 19.71
N THR A 39 9.49 -19.17 19.64
CA THR A 39 10.82 -18.79 19.17
C THR A 39 10.58 -18.30 17.75
N PRO A 40 10.93 -17.04 17.42
CA PRO A 40 10.80 -16.55 16.06
C PRO A 40 11.46 -17.56 15.13
N GLU A 41 10.69 -18.01 14.14
CA GLU A 41 11.16 -18.91 13.09
C GLU A 41 12.44 -18.34 12.50
N LEU A 42 13.43 -19.21 12.23
CA LEU A 42 14.78 -18.83 11.83
C LEU A 42 14.75 -17.80 10.69
N ALA A 43 15.17 -16.57 10.98
CA ALA A 43 15.57 -15.65 9.93
C ALA A 43 16.71 -16.31 9.16
N LEU A 44 16.49 -16.68 7.90
CA LEU A 44 17.51 -17.23 7.02
C LEU A 44 18.42 -16.06 6.62
N SER A 45 19.32 -15.65 7.50
CA SER A 45 20.15 -14.47 7.28
C SER A 45 21.14 -14.71 6.13
N ALA A 46 21.18 -13.78 5.18
CA ALA A 46 22.20 -13.73 4.14
C ALA A 46 23.18 -12.58 4.41
N PRO A 47 24.42 -12.65 3.90
CA PRO A 47 25.40 -11.58 4.09
C PRO A 47 24.88 -10.23 3.55
N PRO A 48 25.24 -9.10 4.17
CA PRO A 48 24.92 -7.79 3.64
C PRO A 48 25.53 -7.56 2.26
N LEU A 49 24.80 -6.88 1.38
CA LEU A 49 25.30 -6.37 0.11
C LEU A 49 25.71 -4.91 0.31
N GLN A 50 26.74 -4.48 -0.42
CA GLN A 50 27.23 -3.11 -0.37
C GLN A 50 27.58 -2.65 -1.79
N GLY A 51 27.42 -1.35 -2.05
CA GLY A 51 27.77 -0.75 -3.33
C GLY A 51 27.91 0.76 -3.24
N VAL A 52 28.27 1.36 -4.37
CA VAL A 52 28.36 2.81 -4.54
C VAL A 52 27.72 3.18 -5.87
N GLY A 53 26.81 4.15 -5.87
CA GLY A 53 26.02 4.51 -7.03
C GLY A 53 25.00 3.42 -7.43
N PRO A 54 24.35 3.59 -8.58
CA PRO A 54 23.36 2.63 -9.07
C PRO A 54 24.01 1.30 -9.45
N THR A 55 23.28 0.19 -9.26
CA THR A 55 23.71 -1.12 -9.76
C THR A 55 23.60 -1.16 -11.29
N GLY A 56 24.61 -1.69 -11.97
CA GLY A 56 24.51 -2.00 -13.40
C GLY A 56 23.64 -3.22 -13.69
N PHE A 57 23.16 -3.37 -14.93
CA PHE A 57 22.40 -4.55 -15.35
C PHE A 57 23.21 -5.85 -15.16
N PRO A 58 22.65 -6.93 -14.58
CA PRO A 58 21.24 -7.15 -14.20
C PRO A 58 20.89 -6.85 -12.73
N GLY A 59 21.71 -6.08 -12.02
CA GLY A 59 21.61 -5.83 -10.59
C GLY A 59 22.70 -6.55 -9.78
N ALA A 60 22.71 -6.34 -8.46
CA ALA A 60 23.60 -7.07 -7.56
C ALA A 60 23.05 -8.47 -7.27
N ALA A 61 23.94 -9.47 -7.16
CA ALA A 61 23.54 -10.84 -6.84
C ALA A 61 22.93 -10.91 -5.43
N PHE A 62 21.69 -11.40 -5.35
CA PHE A 62 20.90 -11.46 -4.13
C PHE A 62 20.35 -12.87 -3.94
N PRO A 63 21.16 -13.81 -3.40
CA PRO A 63 20.76 -15.21 -3.27
C PRO A 63 19.61 -15.35 -2.28
N ILE A 64 18.49 -15.91 -2.75
CA ILE A 64 17.30 -16.17 -1.96
C ILE A 64 17.38 -17.60 -1.39
N PRO A 65 17.38 -17.78 -0.06
CA PRO A 65 17.37 -19.10 0.56
C PRO A 65 16.13 -19.92 0.16
N ALA A 66 16.30 -21.22 0.00
CA ALA A 66 15.19 -22.13 -0.25
C ALA A 66 14.17 -22.06 0.90
N GLY A 67 12.88 -21.97 0.56
CA GLY A 67 11.79 -21.88 1.53
C GLY A 67 11.49 -20.47 2.03
N ALA A 68 12.25 -19.44 1.62
CA ALA A 68 11.89 -18.06 1.91
C ALA A 68 10.58 -17.66 1.20
N ARG A 69 9.67 -17.03 1.94
CA ARG A 69 8.36 -16.55 1.47
C ARG A 69 8.20 -15.03 1.64
N SER A 70 9.07 -14.41 2.42
CA SER A 70 9.20 -12.96 2.52
C SER A 70 10.64 -12.57 2.84
N VAL A 71 10.98 -11.31 2.57
CA VAL A 71 12.25 -10.71 2.97
C VAL A 71 12.02 -9.30 3.45
N VAL A 72 12.73 -8.92 4.50
CA VAL A 72 12.94 -7.53 4.91
C VAL A 72 14.41 -7.19 4.69
N VAL A 73 14.68 -6.10 4.02
CA VAL A 73 16.02 -5.56 3.79
C VAL A 73 16.14 -4.25 4.56
N GLU A 74 17.03 -4.20 5.53
CA GLU A 74 17.47 -2.93 6.11
C GLU A 74 18.40 -2.26 5.09
N PHE A 75 17.86 -1.27 4.38
CA PHE A 75 18.58 -0.53 3.35
C PHE A 75 19.09 0.79 3.91
N ALA A 76 20.40 0.99 3.88
CA ALA A 76 21.05 2.20 4.37
C ALA A 76 21.74 2.93 3.23
N CYS A 77 21.49 4.23 3.10
CA CYS A 77 22.27 5.15 2.28
C CYS A 77 22.25 6.54 2.92
N ASP A 78 23.39 7.22 2.87
CA ASP A 78 23.56 8.56 3.46
C ASP A 78 24.38 9.42 2.50
N GLY A 79 23.68 10.05 1.56
CA GLY A 79 24.29 10.86 0.50
C GLY A 79 23.37 11.93 -0.08
N GLY A 80 22.14 12.04 0.42
CA GLY A 80 21.10 12.90 -0.12
C GLY A 80 20.47 12.34 -1.40
N GLY A 81 19.31 12.90 -1.77
CA GLY A 81 18.51 12.44 -2.90
C GLY A 81 17.59 11.26 -2.58
N ASP A 82 16.99 10.70 -3.63
CA ASP A 82 16.06 9.57 -3.52
C ASP A 82 16.76 8.25 -3.88
N PHE A 83 16.28 7.15 -3.30
CA PHE A 83 16.59 5.80 -3.73
C PHE A 83 15.36 5.10 -4.33
N ALA A 84 15.61 4.11 -5.17
CA ALA A 84 14.64 3.08 -5.53
C ALA A 84 15.32 1.70 -5.50
N VAL A 85 14.68 0.71 -4.89
CA VAL A 85 15.19 -0.65 -4.80
C VAL A 85 14.15 -1.63 -5.35
N GLU A 86 14.60 -2.58 -6.15
CA GLU A 86 13.77 -3.62 -6.75
C GLU A 86 14.35 -5.00 -6.46
N LEU A 87 13.47 -5.94 -6.13
CA LEU A 87 13.81 -7.35 -5.96
C LEU A 87 13.35 -8.16 -7.18
N GLY A 88 14.30 -8.82 -7.85
CA GLY A 88 14.04 -9.63 -9.03
C GLY A 88 13.58 -8.80 -10.24
N ASP A 89 12.49 -9.24 -10.87
CA ASP A 89 11.81 -8.53 -11.96
C ASP A 89 10.44 -8.06 -11.44
N PRO A 90 10.33 -6.81 -10.94
CA PRO A 90 9.11 -6.34 -10.28
C PRO A 90 7.91 -6.36 -11.23
N MET A 91 8.10 -6.07 -12.52
CA MET A 91 7.03 -6.09 -13.51
C MET A 91 6.45 -7.50 -13.70
N MET A 92 7.30 -8.51 -13.86
CA MET A 92 6.85 -9.89 -13.97
C MET A 92 6.19 -10.43 -12.71
N LEU A 93 6.56 -9.88 -11.54
CA LEU A 93 6.06 -10.28 -10.24
C LEU A 93 4.82 -9.50 -9.79
N GLY A 94 4.45 -8.42 -10.50
CA GLY A 94 3.42 -7.48 -10.03
C GLY A 94 3.81 -6.79 -8.72
N GLN A 95 5.11 -6.69 -8.45
CA GLN A 95 5.67 -6.05 -7.26
C GLN A 95 6.11 -4.63 -7.58
N ALA A 96 6.15 -3.79 -6.56
CA ALA A 96 6.55 -2.41 -6.73
C ALA A 96 8.04 -2.20 -6.38
N PRO A 97 8.74 -1.30 -7.08
CA PRO A 97 9.96 -0.70 -6.54
C PRO A 97 9.62 -0.01 -5.21
N LEU A 98 10.52 -0.13 -4.24
CA LEU A 98 10.42 0.58 -2.98
C LEU A 98 11.33 1.81 -3.02
N GLU A 99 10.75 2.97 -2.73
CA GLU A 99 11.38 4.29 -2.87
C GLU A 99 11.46 5.01 -1.52
N GLY A 100 12.50 5.82 -1.33
CA GLY A 100 12.69 6.62 -0.13
C GLY A 100 13.81 7.64 -0.28
N GLY A 101 14.12 8.38 0.80
CA GLY A 101 15.25 9.30 0.84
C GLY A 101 16.55 8.59 1.25
N CYS A 102 17.68 9.05 0.72
CA CYS A 102 19.02 8.63 1.16
C CYS A 102 19.55 9.51 2.29
N ASP A 103 18.87 9.46 3.42
CA ASP A 103 19.15 10.20 4.65
C ASP A 103 19.22 9.29 5.90
N GLY A 104 19.43 7.99 5.71
CA GLY A 104 19.54 7.03 6.80
C GLY A 104 19.23 5.60 6.39
N THR A 105 18.53 4.88 7.28
CA THR A 105 18.15 3.48 7.09
C THR A 105 16.64 3.36 6.94
N SER A 106 16.20 2.59 5.95
CA SER A 106 14.81 2.28 5.67
C SER A 106 14.58 0.76 5.59
N PRO A 107 13.55 0.21 6.26
CA PRO A 107 13.16 -1.18 6.07
C PRO A 107 12.39 -1.33 4.75
N LEU A 108 12.81 -2.28 3.92
CA LEU A 108 12.20 -2.57 2.62
C LEU A 108 11.72 -4.02 2.60
N ALA A 109 10.43 -4.26 2.35
CA ALA A 109 9.85 -5.59 2.48
C ALA A 109 9.17 -6.07 1.18
N TRP A 110 9.40 -7.33 0.83
CA TRP A 110 8.81 -7.95 -0.36
C TRP A 110 8.29 -9.38 -0.08
N PRO A 111 7.21 -9.80 -0.78
CA PRO A 111 6.88 -11.21 -0.93
C PRO A 111 7.92 -11.92 -1.80
N VAL A 112 8.28 -13.13 -1.39
CA VAL A 112 9.21 -14.00 -2.10
C VAL A 112 8.45 -15.22 -2.60
N SER A 113 8.67 -15.57 -3.87
CA SER A 113 8.11 -16.75 -4.51
C SER A 113 9.18 -17.45 -5.33
N GLU A 114 8.87 -18.64 -5.87
CA GLU A 114 9.76 -19.36 -6.79
C GLU A 114 10.08 -18.56 -8.07
N ARG A 115 9.24 -17.57 -8.41
CA ARG A 115 9.46 -16.68 -9.55
C ARG A 115 10.36 -15.49 -9.22
N THR A 116 10.61 -15.22 -7.93
CA THR A 116 11.42 -14.08 -7.51
C THR A 116 12.87 -14.32 -7.92
N GLY A 117 13.39 -13.44 -8.78
CA GLY A 117 14.77 -13.50 -9.24
C GLY A 117 15.77 -13.20 -8.13
N GLY A 118 16.95 -13.81 -8.19
CA GLY A 118 18.03 -13.62 -7.20
C GLY A 118 18.87 -12.37 -7.46
N THR A 119 18.24 -11.24 -7.78
CA THR A 119 18.90 -9.96 -8.08
C THR A 119 18.26 -8.83 -7.29
N LEU A 120 19.09 -7.91 -6.81
CA LEU A 120 18.65 -6.66 -6.18
C LEU A 120 19.14 -5.50 -7.04
N ASN A 121 18.21 -4.74 -7.62
CA ASN A 121 18.54 -3.53 -8.37
C ASN A 121 18.41 -2.33 -7.43
N VAL A 122 19.47 -1.54 -7.33
CA VAL A 122 19.53 -0.35 -6.49
C VAL A 122 19.78 0.85 -7.38
N HIS A 123 18.91 1.85 -7.29
CA HIS A 123 19.08 3.16 -7.88
C HIS A 123 19.29 4.16 -6.74
N VAL A 124 20.47 4.75 -6.69
CA VAL A 124 20.83 5.87 -5.82
C VAL A 124 21.67 6.86 -6.66
N PRO A 125 21.86 8.11 -6.21
CA PRO A 125 22.73 9.03 -6.92
C PRO A 125 24.16 8.50 -7.08
N ASP A 126 24.85 8.92 -8.14
CA ASP A 126 26.24 8.53 -8.38
C ASP A 126 27.13 8.90 -7.20
N GLY A 127 28.01 7.97 -6.79
CA GLY A 127 28.93 8.17 -5.68
C GLY A 127 28.32 7.97 -4.28
N VAL A 128 27.01 7.74 -4.16
CA VAL A 128 26.37 7.43 -2.86
C VAL A 128 26.61 5.98 -2.49
N ALA A 129 27.23 5.76 -1.33
CA ALA A 129 27.42 4.42 -0.78
C ALA A 129 26.10 3.90 -0.19
N TRP A 130 25.85 2.61 -0.35
CA TRP A 130 24.67 1.95 0.20
C TRP A 130 24.99 0.56 0.75
N THR A 131 24.17 0.11 1.70
CA THR A 131 24.20 -1.23 2.28
C THR A 131 22.79 -1.81 2.31
N ALA A 132 22.65 -3.08 1.96
CA ALA A 132 21.39 -3.83 2.03
C ALA A 132 21.60 -5.06 2.92
N THR A 133 20.94 -5.12 4.07
CA THR A 133 21.05 -6.24 5.01
C THR A 133 19.76 -7.07 5.01
N PRO A 134 19.74 -8.23 4.35
CA PRO A 134 18.53 -9.04 4.22
C PRO A 134 18.25 -9.93 5.43
N ALA A 135 16.98 -10.01 5.80
CA ALA A 135 16.40 -10.96 6.72
C ALA A 135 15.24 -11.69 6.02
N PHE A 136 15.48 -12.93 5.62
CA PHE A 136 14.47 -13.77 4.98
C PHE A 136 13.64 -14.52 6.03
N SER A 137 12.35 -14.70 5.74
CA SER A 137 11.43 -15.51 6.54
C SER A 137 10.72 -16.54 5.69
N SER A 138 10.39 -17.68 6.29
CA SER A 138 9.47 -18.68 5.75
C SER A 138 8.00 -18.31 5.95
N ASP A 139 7.70 -17.23 6.68
CA ASP A 139 6.36 -16.66 6.78
C ASP A 139 5.97 -15.88 5.52
N GLU A 140 4.66 -15.88 5.23
CA GLU A 140 4.11 -15.05 4.16
C GLU A 140 4.32 -13.57 4.43
N PHE A 141 4.48 -12.80 3.36
CA PHE A 141 4.40 -11.35 3.44
C PHE A 141 3.03 -10.93 3.95
N ALA A 142 3.00 -10.21 5.06
CA ALA A 142 1.78 -9.73 5.69
C ALA A 142 1.38 -8.37 5.09
N ALA A 143 0.64 -8.39 3.98
CA ALA A 143 0.02 -7.19 3.45
C ALA A 143 -1.15 -6.72 4.34
N ASP A 144 -1.26 -5.41 4.53
CA ASP A 144 -2.41 -4.77 5.17
C ASP A 144 -3.61 -4.84 4.20
N ALA A 145 -4.69 -5.49 4.65
CA ALA A 145 -5.89 -5.71 3.85
C ALA A 145 -6.70 -4.43 3.63
N ALA A 146 -6.74 -3.52 4.62
CA ALA A 146 -7.43 -2.23 4.47
C ALA A 146 -6.66 -1.36 3.47
N LEU A 147 -5.33 -1.33 3.58
CA LEU A 147 -4.47 -0.62 2.64
C LEU A 147 -4.58 -1.20 1.22
N THR A 148 -4.67 -2.52 1.08
CA THR A 148 -4.89 -3.19 -0.21
C THR A 148 -6.21 -2.74 -0.85
N ALA A 149 -7.29 -2.70 -0.07
CA ALA A 149 -8.59 -2.25 -0.54
C ALA A 149 -8.57 -0.78 -0.96
N ASP A 150 -7.91 0.07 -0.17
CA ASP A 150 -7.81 1.50 -0.45
C ASP A 150 -6.95 1.79 -1.69
N CYS A 151 -5.82 1.10 -1.87
CA CYS A 151 -5.01 1.19 -3.09
C CYS A 151 -5.80 0.76 -4.34
N ALA A 152 -6.62 -0.28 -4.24
CA ALA A 152 -7.50 -0.71 -5.32
C ALA A 152 -8.61 0.32 -5.63
N ALA A 153 -9.19 0.94 -4.59
CA ALA A 153 -10.20 1.99 -4.74
C ALA A 153 -9.63 3.28 -5.35
N LEU A 154 -8.39 3.66 -4.98
CA LEU A 154 -7.73 4.85 -5.49
C LEU A 154 -7.16 4.68 -6.91
N SER A 155 -6.75 3.48 -7.30
CA SER A 155 -6.21 3.20 -8.64
C SER A 155 -7.04 3.78 -9.81
N PRO A 156 -8.36 3.53 -9.91
CA PRO A 156 -9.17 4.12 -10.98
C PRO A 156 -9.36 5.64 -10.85
N LEU A 157 -9.40 6.18 -9.63
CA LEU A 157 -9.54 7.63 -9.40
C LEU A 157 -8.29 8.39 -9.82
N ILE A 158 -7.12 7.86 -9.46
CA ILE A 158 -5.83 8.41 -9.86
C ILE A 158 -5.65 8.25 -11.37
N SER A 159 -6.02 7.10 -11.96
CA SER A 159 -6.02 6.95 -13.42
C SER A 159 -6.89 8.01 -14.11
N ALA A 160 -8.11 8.25 -13.63
CA ALA A 160 -9.02 9.24 -14.19
C ALA A 160 -8.48 10.67 -14.06
N LEU A 161 -7.85 11.00 -12.93
CA LEU A 161 -7.15 12.27 -12.71
C LEU A 161 -6.02 12.45 -13.73
N TYR A 162 -5.14 11.45 -13.87
CA TYR A 162 -4.04 11.51 -14.82
C TYR A 162 -4.54 11.65 -16.27
N ASN A 163 -5.61 10.93 -16.64
CA ASN A 163 -6.18 11.01 -17.98
C ASN A 163 -6.89 12.34 -18.25
N ALA A 164 -7.55 12.94 -17.26
CA ALA A 164 -8.16 14.26 -17.42
C ALA A 164 -7.06 15.31 -17.71
N GLU A 165 -6.01 15.31 -16.90
CA GLU A 165 -4.89 16.24 -17.02
C GLU A 165 -4.11 16.05 -18.34
N ALA A 166 -3.72 14.82 -18.66
CA ALA A 166 -3.00 14.51 -19.90
C ALA A 166 -3.86 14.79 -21.13
N GLY A 167 -5.15 14.41 -21.11
CA GLY A 167 -6.07 14.67 -22.21
C GLY A 167 -6.26 16.16 -22.49
N TYR A 168 -6.33 16.99 -21.43
CA TYR A 168 -6.38 18.43 -21.59
C TYR A 168 -5.07 19.01 -22.15
N GLN A 169 -3.91 18.62 -21.60
CA GLN A 169 -2.60 19.06 -22.10
C GLN A 169 -2.39 18.71 -23.58
N GLN A 170 -2.85 17.54 -24.02
CA GLN A 170 -2.75 17.07 -25.39
C GLN A 170 -3.86 17.58 -26.32
N SER A 171 -4.72 18.50 -25.84
CA SER A 171 -5.88 19.02 -26.58
C SER A 171 -6.85 17.93 -27.06
N GLN A 172 -6.89 16.80 -26.37
CA GLN A 172 -7.86 15.70 -26.60
C GLN A 172 -9.15 15.90 -25.81
N LEU A 173 -9.10 16.72 -24.75
CA LEU A 173 -10.26 17.12 -23.95
C LEU A 173 -10.41 18.65 -23.99
N SER A 174 -11.65 19.10 -24.17
CA SER A 174 -12.04 20.48 -23.90
C SER A 174 -12.04 20.79 -22.40
N LEU A 175 -12.14 22.07 -22.04
CA LEU A 175 -12.25 22.50 -20.64
C LEU A 175 -13.50 21.92 -19.95
N ASP A 176 -14.62 21.81 -20.67
CA ASP A 176 -15.85 21.27 -20.12
C ASP A 176 -15.72 19.76 -19.85
N GLU A 177 -15.09 19.01 -20.76
CA GLU A 177 -14.83 17.58 -20.57
C GLU A 177 -13.81 17.32 -19.45
N TRP A 178 -12.76 18.14 -19.36
CA TRP A 178 -11.85 18.12 -18.22
C TRP A 178 -12.60 18.36 -16.90
N SER A 179 -13.42 19.41 -16.84
CA SER A 179 -14.17 19.78 -15.63
C SER A 179 -15.13 18.67 -15.19
N ALA A 180 -15.83 18.05 -16.14
CA ALA A 180 -16.73 16.92 -15.86
C ALA A 180 -15.99 15.70 -15.31
N ARG A 181 -14.80 15.39 -15.84
CA ARG A 181 -13.95 14.31 -15.32
C ARG A 181 -13.43 14.63 -13.92
N MET A 182 -12.97 15.86 -13.68
CA MET A 182 -12.51 16.31 -12.37
C MET A 182 -13.61 16.29 -11.31
N ALA A 183 -14.85 16.64 -11.67
CA ALA A 183 -16.00 16.47 -10.78
C ALA A 183 -16.27 14.99 -10.42
N THR A 184 -16.06 14.08 -11.38
CA THR A 184 -16.18 12.63 -11.13
C THR A 184 -15.07 12.13 -10.18
N VAL A 185 -13.83 12.54 -10.40
CA VAL A 185 -12.70 12.22 -9.50
C VAL A 185 -12.97 12.77 -8.09
N THR A 186 -13.42 14.02 -8.00
CA THR A 186 -13.77 14.69 -6.75
C THR A 186 -14.83 13.90 -5.97
N GLY A 187 -15.93 13.50 -6.62
CA GLY A 187 -16.97 12.70 -5.98
C GLY A 187 -16.51 11.30 -5.57
N GLY A 188 -15.63 10.68 -6.35
CA GLY A 188 -15.02 9.40 -5.99
C GLY A 188 -14.09 9.51 -4.77
N LEU A 189 -13.32 10.59 -4.69
CA LEU A 189 -12.46 10.88 -3.54
C LEU A 189 -13.27 11.26 -2.29
N ASP A 190 -14.44 11.91 -2.44
CA ASP A 190 -15.39 12.11 -1.33
C ASP A 190 -15.89 10.77 -0.79
N ALA A 191 -16.25 9.83 -1.67
CA ALA A 191 -16.65 8.49 -1.24
C ALA A 191 -15.50 7.74 -0.56
N PHE A 192 -14.29 7.81 -1.13
CA PHE A 192 -13.08 7.22 -0.54
C PHE A 192 -12.83 7.73 0.87
N ALA A 193 -12.89 9.05 1.09
CA ALA A 193 -12.69 9.65 2.42
C ALA A 193 -13.73 9.20 3.46
N THR A 194 -14.89 8.68 3.04
CA THR A 194 -15.88 8.11 3.97
C THR A 194 -15.69 6.62 4.26
N SER A 195 -14.94 5.91 3.41
CA SER A 195 -14.78 4.46 3.49
C SER A 195 -13.38 3.99 3.89
N SER A 196 -12.37 4.85 3.75
CA SER A 196 -10.98 4.53 4.05
C SER A 196 -10.81 4.21 5.53
N GLU A 197 -10.20 3.06 5.82
CA GLU A 197 -9.85 2.63 7.18
C GLU A 197 -8.33 2.45 7.35
N SER A 198 -7.54 2.71 6.30
CA SER A 198 -6.08 2.55 6.31
C SER A 198 -5.32 3.84 6.58
N ALA A 199 -3.99 3.74 6.54
CA ALA A 199 -3.07 4.89 6.56
C ALA A 199 -3.27 5.87 5.39
N LEU A 200 -4.08 5.53 4.37
CA LEU A 200 -4.37 6.40 3.22
C LEU A 200 -5.48 7.42 3.46
N ASP A 201 -6.15 7.40 4.62
CA ASP A 201 -7.23 8.36 4.92
C ASP A 201 -6.76 9.82 4.79
N ALA A 202 -5.67 10.18 5.50
CA ALA A 202 -5.14 11.54 5.47
C ALA A 202 -4.55 11.95 4.10
N PRO A 203 -3.70 11.14 3.44
CA PRO A 203 -3.25 11.42 2.07
C PRO A 203 -4.41 11.52 1.06
N GLY A 204 -5.42 10.66 1.17
CA GLY A 204 -6.61 10.70 0.32
C GLY A 204 -7.44 11.98 0.49
N ALA A 205 -7.63 12.43 1.74
CA ALA A 205 -8.27 13.69 2.05
C ALA A 205 -7.45 14.90 1.53
N ALA A 206 -6.13 14.85 1.64
CA ALA A 206 -5.25 15.88 1.10
C ALA A 206 -5.32 15.94 -0.44
N LEU A 207 -5.31 14.77 -1.11
CA LEU A 207 -5.51 14.68 -2.55
C LEU A 207 -6.88 15.26 -2.96
N ARG A 208 -7.93 14.93 -2.22
CA ARG A 208 -9.28 15.47 -2.43
C ARG A 208 -9.34 16.99 -2.32
N ALA A 209 -8.62 17.58 -1.38
CA ALA A 209 -8.55 19.03 -1.22
C ALA A 209 -7.88 19.69 -2.42
N LEU A 210 -6.78 19.13 -2.92
CA LEU A 210 -6.07 19.66 -4.09
C LEU A 210 -6.90 19.54 -5.38
N VAL A 211 -7.58 18.42 -5.60
CA VAL A 211 -8.36 18.15 -6.81
C VAL A 211 -9.59 19.06 -6.92
N ALA A 212 -10.16 19.47 -5.79
CA ALA A 212 -11.34 20.33 -5.76
C ALA A 212 -11.03 21.82 -5.53
N ASP A 213 -9.75 22.20 -5.49
CA ASP A 213 -9.39 23.59 -5.37
C ASP A 213 -9.91 24.36 -6.59
N PRO A 214 -10.78 25.38 -6.43
CA PRO A 214 -11.24 26.19 -7.56
C PRO A 214 -10.12 26.96 -8.25
N ALA A 215 -8.95 27.10 -7.62
CA ALA A 215 -7.75 27.69 -8.22
C ALA A 215 -6.92 26.67 -9.02
N LEU A 216 -7.32 25.39 -9.07
CA LEU A 216 -6.62 24.37 -9.84
C LEU A 216 -6.63 24.74 -11.33
N VAL A 217 -5.42 24.88 -11.89
CA VAL A 217 -5.24 25.18 -13.31
C VAL A 217 -5.25 23.86 -14.10
N PRO A 218 -6.15 23.69 -15.09
CA PRO A 218 -6.21 22.48 -15.91
C PRO A 218 -4.87 22.14 -16.57
N GLY A 219 -4.47 20.86 -16.50
CA GLY A 219 -3.23 20.39 -17.11
C GLY A 219 -1.97 20.80 -16.37
N THR A 220 -2.04 21.10 -15.07
CA THR A 220 -0.88 21.44 -14.23
C THR A 220 -0.68 20.50 -13.05
N PHE A 221 -1.68 19.67 -12.73
CA PHE A 221 -1.72 18.85 -11.52
C PHE A 221 -0.65 17.74 -11.54
N ILE A 222 -0.46 17.07 -12.67
CA ILE A 222 0.55 16.00 -12.78
C ILE A 222 1.97 16.57 -12.69
N THR A 223 2.19 17.74 -13.29
CA THR A 223 3.52 18.34 -13.38
C THR A 223 4.01 18.90 -12.05
N SER A 224 3.11 19.18 -11.11
CA SER A 224 3.47 19.76 -9.81
C SER A 224 3.92 18.72 -8.77
N ARG A 225 3.91 17.42 -9.08
CA ARG A 225 4.27 16.31 -8.16
C ARG A 225 3.73 16.55 -6.76
N THR A 226 2.42 16.38 -6.58
CA THR A 226 1.77 16.67 -5.31
C THR A 226 2.17 15.65 -4.23
N ASP A 227 2.57 16.14 -3.05
CA ASP A 227 2.99 15.31 -1.91
C ASP A 227 2.00 14.16 -1.59
N PRO A 228 0.66 14.36 -1.62
CA PRO A 228 -0.28 13.29 -1.35
C PRO A 228 -0.20 12.12 -2.34
N LEU A 229 0.06 12.36 -3.62
CA LEU A 229 0.20 11.27 -4.60
C LEU A 229 1.48 10.46 -4.35
N ILE A 230 2.55 11.10 -3.89
CA ILE A 230 3.80 10.44 -3.52
C ILE A 230 3.57 9.56 -2.29
N GLU A 231 2.89 10.09 -1.27
CA GLU A 231 2.56 9.35 -0.05
C GLU A 231 1.66 8.14 -0.33
N ILE A 232 0.60 8.32 -1.12
CA ILE A 232 -0.29 7.22 -1.52
C ILE A 232 0.50 6.14 -2.26
N ARG A 233 1.30 6.52 -3.28
CA ARG A 233 2.09 5.57 -4.05
C ARG A 233 3.07 4.80 -3.16
N ARG A 234 3.79 5.50 -2.27
CA ARG A 234 4.75 4.89 -1.35
C ARG A 234 4.07 3.88 -0.43
N ALA A 235 2.96 4.25 0.19
CA ALA A 235 2.22 3.35 1.07
C ALA A 235 1.72 2.09 0.32
N CYS A 236 1.14 2.26 -0.87
CA CYS A 236 0.71 1.16 -1.72
C CYS A 236 1.87 0.25 -2.16
N ASN A 237 3.01 0.83 -2.52
CA ASN A 237 4.19 0.07 -2.93
C ASN A 237 4.79 -0.72 -1.76
N THR A 238 4.93 -0.11 -0.58
CA THR A 238 5.40 -0.80 0.64
C THR A 238 4.49 -1.96 1.02
N ASN A 239 3.19 -1.82 0.79
CA ASN A 239 2.20 -2.89 1.00
C ASN A 239 2.17 -3.93 -0.12
N GLN A 240 2.94 -3.74 -1.19
CA GLN A 240 2.96 -4.59 -2.39
C GLN A 240 1.58 -4.74 -3.03
N SER A 241 0.79 -3.66 -2.93
CA SER A 241 -0.49 -3.46 -3.61
C SER A 241 -0.39 -2.19 -4.48
N PRO A 242 0.50 -2.15 -5.48
CA PRO A 242 0.78 -0.93 -6.23
C PRO A 242 -0.47 -0.39 -6.93
N LEU A 243 -0.51 0.93 -7.10
CA LEU A 243 -1.54 1.56 -7.90
C LEU A 243 -1.43 1.09 -9.35
N VAL A 244 -2.52 0.55 -9.90
CA VAL A 244 -2.59 0.16 -11.32
C VAL A 244 -3.15 1.33 -12.10
N LEU A 245 -2.27 2.05 -12.80
CA LEU A 245 -2.65 3.23 -13.57
C LEU A 245 -2.90 2.86 -15.04
N MET A 246 -4.06 3.27 -15.56
CA MET A 246 -4.47 3.02 -16.94
C MET A 246 -4.47 4.34 -17.73
N GLY A 247 -3.62 4.42 -18.75
CA GLY A 247 -3.56 5.57 -19.66
C GLY A 247 -4.60 5.46 -20.79
N GLU A 248 -5.40 6.52 -20.97
CA GLU A 248 -6.32 6.67 -22.11
C GLU A 248 -5.64 7.40 -23.27
N PHE A 249 -4.78 8.38 -22.98
CA PHE A 249 -4.18 9.28 -23.96
C PHE A 249 -2.68 9.03 -24.22
N GLY A 250 -2.19 7.81 -24.01
CA GLY A 250 -0.82 7.40 -24.33
C GLY A 250 0.26 8.24 -23.64
N GLY A 251 0.70 7.79 -22.46
CA GLY A 251 1.87 8.30 -21.76
C GLY A 251 2.71 7.13 -21.27
#